data_AF-Q90615-F1
#
_entry.id   AF-Q90615-F1
#
_cell.length_a   1.000
_cell.length_b   1.000
_cell.length_c   1.000
_cell.angle_alpha   90.00
_cell.angle_beta   90.00
_cell.angle_gamma   90.00
#
_symmetry.space_group_name_H-M   'P 1'
#
loop_
_entity.id
_entity.type
_entity.pdbx_description
1 polymer ?
#
loop_
_entity_poly.entity_id
_entity_poly.type
_entity_poly.pdbx_seq_one_letter_code
_entity_poly.pdbx_strand_id
1 'polypeptide(L)'
;ENMTFGTTLVTNPKGGFLACGPLYAYKCGRLHYTTGVCSNVSSTFETVKAVAPSVQECKTQLDIVIVLDGSNSIYPWESVTAFLNSLLRNMDIGPQQTQVGIVQYGQTVVHEFYLNTYSTTEEVMDAALRIRQRGGTQTMTALGIDTAREEAFTEAHGARRGVQKVMVIVTDGESHDNYRLQEVIDKCEDENIQRFAIAILGSYSRGNLSTEKFVEEIKSIASKPTEKHFFNVSDELALVTIVEALGERIFALEATTDQQAASFEMEMSQAGFSAHYSQDWVMLG
;
A
#
# COMPACT_ATOMS: atom_id res chain seq x y z
N GLU A 1 16.87 3.20 -19.43
CA GLU A 1 17.61 3.51 -20.69
C GLU A 1 18.43 4.80 -20.67
N ASN A 2 18.31 5.70 -19.68
CA ASN A 2 19.12 6.94 -19.67
C ASN A 2 19.82 7.18 -18.31
N MET A 3 20.63 6.22 -17.90
CA MET A 3 21.30 6.22 -16.60
C MET A 3 22.45 7.22 -16.45
N THR A 4 22.75 7.98 -17.51
CA THR A 4 23.86 8.95 -17.59
C THR A 4 25.18 8.36 -17.07
N PHE A 5 25.48 7.13 -17.49
CA PHE A 5 26.69 6.42 -17.07
C PHE A 5 27.95 7.19 -17.46
N GLY A 6 28.86 7.40 -16.50
CA GLY A 6 30.07 8.19 -16.69
C GLY A 6 29.92 9.67 -16.35
N THR A 7 28.79 10.11 -15.80
CA THR A 7 28.64 11.48 -15.25
C THR A 7 29.59 11.69 -14.07
N THR A 8 29.76 10.64 -13.25
CA THR A 8 30.73 10.63 -12.15
C THR A 8 31.84 9.67 -12.51
N LEU A 9 33.07 10.19 -12.52
CA LEU A 9 34.28 9.42 -12.77
C LEU A 9 35.29 9.71 -11.67
N VAL A 10 35.87 8.66 -11.10
CA VAL A 10 36.94 8.80 -10.12
C VAL A 10 38.03 7.76 -10.35
N THR A 11 39.28 8.19 -10.33
CA THR A 11 40.42 7.31 -10.56
C THR A 11 40.58 6.33 -9.40
N ASN A 12 40.80 5.05 -9.72
CA ASN A 12 41.08 4.04 -8.71
C ASN A 12 42.59 4.03 -8.43
N PRO A 13 43.05 4.23 -7.17
CA PRO A 13 44.47 4.20 -6.82
C PRO A 13 45.18 2.90 -7.18
N LYS A 14 44.44 1.79 -7.29
CA LYS A 14 44.95 0.46 -7.64
C LYS A 14 44.94 0.18 -9.15
N GLY A 15 44.59 1.19 -9.95
CA GLY A 15 44.50 1.11 -11.41
C GLY A 15 43.07 1.08 -11.93
N GLY A 16 42.85 1.68 -13.10
CA GLY A 16 41.53 1.88 -13.67
C GLY A 16 40.78 3.07 -13.06
N PHE A 17 39.45 3.05 -13.15
CA PHE A 17 38.59 4.10 -12.63
C PHE A 17 37.20 3.55 -12.30
N LEU A 18 36.51 4.22 -11.38
CA LEU A 18 35.09 4.00 -11.14
C LEU A 18 34.28 4.93 -12.04
N ALA A 19 33.27 4.38 -12.71
CA ALA A 19 32.27 5.15 -13.44
C ALA A 19 30.90 4.91 -12.83
N CYS A 20 30.15 5.98 -12.53
CA CYS A 20 28.79 5.88 -12.03
C CYS A 20 27.79 6.56 -12.97
N GLY A 21 26.59 6.00 -13.00
CA GLY A 21 25.41 6.58 -13.61
C GLY A 21 24.34 6.80 -12.54
N PRO A 22 24.15 8.04 -12.04
CA PRO A 22 23.26 8.33 -10.91
C PRO A 22 21.77 8.32 -11.26
N LEU A 23 21.41 8.12 -12.54
CA LEU A 23 20.02 8.11 -13.01
C LEU A 23 19.56 6.72 -13.45
N TYR A 24 20.10 5.67 -12.84
CA TYR A 24 19.63 4.32 -13.05
C TYR A 24 18.19 4.17 -12.53
N ALA A 25 17.26 4.23 -13.46
CA ALA A 25 15.85 4.04 -13.18
C ALA A 25 15.48 2.55 -13.16
N TYR A 26 14.76 2.12 -12.13
CA TYR A 26 14.16 0.79 -12.01
C TYR A 26 12.68 0.94 -11.62
N LYS A 27 11.90 -0.10 -11.88
CA LYS A 27 10.45 -0.08 -11.67
C LYS A 27 10.07 -1.03 -10.55
N CYS A 28 9.31 -0.56 -9.57
CA CYS A 28 8.66 -1.38 -8.54
C CYS A 28 7.14 -1.24 -8.69
N GLY A 29 6.47 -2.32 -9.11
CA GLY A 29 5.05 -2.26 -9.46
C GLY A 29 4.80 -1.26 -10.60
N ARG A 30 4.12 -0.15 -10.30
CA ARG A 30 3.92 0.99 -11.23
C ARG A 30 4.83 2.19 -10.97
N LEU A 31 5.55 2.21 -9.84
CA LEU A 31 6.42 3.32 -9.47
C LEU A 31 7.78 3.20 -10.16
N HIS A 32 8.33 4.35 -10.55
CA HIS A 32 9.66 4.46 -11.14
C HIS A 32 10.59 5.10 -10.12
N TYR A 33 11.59 4.34 -9.69
CA TYR A 33 12.60 4.79 -8.75
C TYR A 33 13.90 5.06 -9.46
N THR A 34 14.62 6.07 -8.98
CA THR A 34 15.86 6.52 -9.60
C THR A 34 16.96 6.46 -8.56
N THR A 35 17.85 5.51 -8.77
CA THR A 35 19.06 5.34 -7.98
C THR A 35 20.28 5.43 -8.89
N GLY A 36 21.47 5.16 -8.37
CA GLY A 36 22.65 5.06 -9.20
C GLY A 36 23.29 3.69 -9.17
N VAL A 37 24.06 3.44 -10.23
CA VAL A 37 24.89 2.25 -10.37
C VAL A 37 26.29 2.68 -10.75
N CYS A 38 27.27 2.07 -10.08
CA CYS A 38 28.68 2.30 -10.30
C CYS A 38 29.34 1.02 -10.79
N SER A 39 30.25 1.12 -11.75
CA SER A 39 31.10 0.01 -12.14
C SER A 39 32.56 0.40 -12.02
N ASN A 40 33.36 -0.51 -11.46
CA ASN A 40 34.81 -0.41 -11.56
C ASN A 40 35.22 -0.85 -12.97
N VAL A 41 36.04 -0.03 -13.61
CA VAL A 41 36.55 -0.22 -14.96
C VAL A 41 38.07 -0.37 -14.89
N SER A 42 38.61 -1.42 -15.51
CA SER A 42 40.05 -1.68 -15.54
C SER A 42 40.81 -0.65 -16.39
N SER A 43 42.14 -0.67 -16.33
CA SER A 43 42.99 0.12 -17.22
C SER A 43 42.86 -0.26 -18.70
N THR A 44 42.31 -1.44 -19.00
CA THR A 44 41.99 -1.92 -20.37
C THR A 44 40.56 -1.61 -20.79
N PHE A 45 39.83 -0.77 -20.02
CA PHE A 45 38.44 -0.41 -20.27
C PHE A 45 37.44 -1.57 -20.19
N GLU A 46 37.77 -2.61 -19.40
CA GLU A 46 36.85 -3.71 -19.13
C GLU A 46 36.09 -3.47 -17.81
N THR A 47 34.79 -3.72 -17.80
CA THR A 47 33.96 -3.65 -16.59
C THR A 47 34.26 -4.85 -15.69
N VAL A 48 34.72 -4.58 -14.47
CA VAL A 48 35.12 -5.63 -13.52
C VAL A 48 33.96 -6.04 -12.63
N LYS A 49 33.32 -5.05 -11.99
CA LYS A 49 32.21 -5.26 -11.07
C LYS A 49 31.32 -4.04 -11.03
N ALA A 50 30.02 -4.25 -11.24
CA ALA A 50 28.99 -3.27 -11.03
C ALA A 50 28.40 -3.41 -9.61
N VAL A 51 28.05 -2.29 -9.01
CA VAL A 51 27.41 -2.19 -7.69
C VAL A 51 26.35 -1.11 -7.78
N ALA A 52 25.14 -1.42 -7.31
CA ALA A 52 24.05 -0.47 -7.16
C ALA A 52 23.61 -0.51 -5.69
N PRO A 53 24.33 0.20 -4.81
CA PRO A 53 24.26 -0.03 -3.35
C PRO A 53 22.94 0.39 -2.73
N SER A 54 22.16 1.22 -3.43
CA SER A 54 20.87 1.75 -2.98
C SER A 54 19.71 1.28 -3.85
N VAL A 55 19.91 0.28 -4.71
CA VAL A 55 18.78 -0.48 -5.27
C VAL A 55 18.16 -1.24 -4.12
N GLN A 56 16.91 -0.91 -3.79
CA GLN A 56 16.13 -1.70 -2.84
C GLN A 56 15.47 -2.86 -3.59
N GLU A 57 15.34 -4.01 -2.93
CA GLU A 57 14.49 -5.08 -3.44
C GLU A 57 13.05 -4.59 -3.41
N CYS A 58 12.40 -4.49 -4.57
CA CYS A 58 10.98 -4.19 -4.63
C CYS A 58 10.21 -5.29 -3.88
N LYS A 59 9.60 -4.97 -2.73
CA LYS A 59 8.61 -5.86 -2.13
C LYS A 59 7.28 -5.62 -2.84
N THR A 60 7.15 -6.09 -4.08
CA THR A 60 5.89 -6.05 -4.84
C THR A 60 4.83 -7.01 -4.31
N GLN A 61 5.02 -7.54 -3.11
CA GLN A 61 4.12 -8.49 -2.47
C GLN A 61 3.50 -7.78 -1.29
N LEU A 62 2.26 -7.35 -1.48
CA LEU A 62 1.36 -6.95 -0.41
C LEU A 62 0.22 -7.96 -0.30
N ASP A 63 -0.23 -8.21 0.93
CA ASP A 63 -1.50 -8.88 1.17
C ASP A 63 -2.50 -7.80 1.60
N ILE A 64 -3.45 -7.49 0.73
CA ILE A 64 -4.42 -6.42 0.94
C ILE A 64 -5.79 -7.02 1.25
N VAL A 65 -6.38 -6.69 2.40
CA VAL A 65 -7.77 -7.03 2.71
C VAL A 65 -8.60 -5.75 2.76
N ILE A 66 -9.61 -5.66 1.90
CA ILE A 66 -10.54 -4.53 1.88
C ILE A 66 -11.77 -4.91 2.70
N VAL A 67 -12.02 -4.15 3.78
CA VAL A 67 -13.13 -4.33 4.71
C VAL A 67 -14.20 -3.28 4.40
N LEU A 68 -15.28 -3.72 3.78
CA LEU A 68 -16.34 -2.87 3.25
C LEU A 68 -17.55 -2.88 4.18
N ASP A 69 -17.97 -1.70 4.62
CA ASP A 69 -19.28 -1.50 5.21
C ASP A 69 -20.34 -1.73 4.14
N GLY A 70 -21.15 -2.76 4.34
CA GLY A 70 -22.31 -3.14 3.52
C GLY A 70 -23.63 -2.95 4.26
N SER A 71 -23.66 -2.18 5.35
CA SER A 71 -24.88 -1.85 6.08
C SER A 71 -25.85 -1.02 5.23
N ASN A 72 -27.09 -0.87 5.70
CA ASN A 72 -28.15 -0.21 4.94
C ASN A 72 -27.95 1.32 4.76
N SER A 73 -26.99 1.94 5.46
CA SER A 73 -26.70 3.38 5.34
C SER A 73 -25.98 3.73 4.05
N ILE A 74 -25.14 2.81 3.56
CA ILE A 74 -24.37 2.99 2.32
C ILE A 74 -25.31 3.07 1.12
N TYR A 75 -25.34 4.24 0.47
CA TYR A 75 -26.16 4.41 -0.73
C TYR A 75 -25.66 5.55 -1.65
N PRO A 76 -25.42 5.28 -2.94
CA PRO A 76 -25.65 4.01 -3.65
C PRO A 76 -24.47 3.02 -3.54
N TRP A 77 -24.77 1.71 -3.48
CA TRP A 77 -23.74 0.65 -3.40
C TRP A 77 -22.85 0.59 -4.66
N GLU A 78 -23.41 0.95 -5.81
CA GLU A 78 -22.70 0.98 -7.07
C GLU A 78 -21.44 1.86 -7.00
N SER A 79 -21.47 2.95 -6.23
CA SER A 79 -20.31 3.81 -5.99
C SER A 79 -19.17 3.09 -5.28
N VAL A 80 -19.47 2.20 -4.32
CA VAL A 80 -18.46 1.40 -3.62
C VAL A 80 -17.83 0.39 -4.59
N THR A 81 -18.64 -0.29 -5.41
CA THR A 81 -18.10 -1.22 -6.42
C THR A 81 -17.28 -0.51 -7.51
N ALA A 82 -17.66 0.71 -7.89
CA ALA A 82 -16.90 1.54 -8.82
C ALA A 82 -15.56 2.00 -8.23
N PHE A 83 -15.53 2.34 -6.95
CA PHE A 83 -14.31 2.62 -6.20
C PHE A 83 -13.37 1.42 -6.18
N LEU A 84 -13.87 0.23 -5.80
CA LEU A 84 -13.08 -1.00 -5.82
C LEU A 84 -12.49 -1.24 -7.20
N ASN A 85 -13.30 -1.18 -8.25
CA ASN A 85 -12.84 -1.43 -9.61
C ASN A 85 -11.77 -0.42 -10.06
N SER A 86 -11.87 0.83 -9.62
CA SER A 86 -10.89 1.88 -9.93
C SER A 86 -9.57 1.67 -9.17
N LEU A 87 -9.65 1.29 -7.90
CA LEU A 87 -8.49 0.98 -7.07
C LEU A 87 -7.74 -0.26 -7.59
N LEU A 88 -8.48 -1.36 -7.81
CA LEU A 88 -7.92 -2.66 -8.20
C LEU A 88 -7.30 -2.63 -9.59
N ARG A 89 -7.86 -1.85 -10.52
CA ARG A 89 -7.29 -1.64 -11.87
C ARG A 89 -5.84 -1.14 -11.85
N ASN A 90 -5.46 -0.44 -10.77
CA ASN A 90 -4.14 0.12 -10.64
C ASN A 90 -3.14 -0.80 -9.94
N MET A 91 -3.60 -1.93 -9.42
CA MET A 91 -2.78 -2.91 -8.71
C MET A 91 -2.29 -4.01 -9.67
N ASP A 92 -1.06 -4.47 -9.46
CA ASP A 92 -0.49 -5.64 -10.12
C ASP A 92 -0.77 -6.87 -9.25
N ILE A 93 -1.85 -7.58 -9.57
CA ILE A 93 -2.39 -8.65 -8.72
C ILE A 93 -1.95 -10.00 -9.27
N GLY A 94 -1.34 -10.81 -8.41
CA GLY A 94 -0.96 -12.17 -8.73
C GLY A 94 -0.31 -12.92 -7.57
N PRO A 95 -0.12 -14.25 -7.69
CA PRO A 95 0.40 -15.09 -6.59
C PRO A 95 1.79 -14.69 -6.07
N GLN A 96 2.62 -14.09 -6.94
CA GLN A 96 3.96 -13.59 -6.59
C GLN A 96 4.02 -12.05 -6.52
N GLN A 97 2.88 -11.39 -6.63
CA GLN A 97 2.73 -9.92 -6.58
C GLN A 97 1.76 -9.58 -5.44
N THR A 98 0.96 -8.53 -5.58
CA THR A 98 -0.07 -8.18 -4.60
C THR A 98 -1.22 -9.17 -4.66
N GLN A 99 -1.73 -9.57 -3.49
CA GLN A 99 -2.93 -10.39 -3.34
C GLN A 99 -4.02 -9.58 -2.67
N VAL A 100 -5.27 -9.80 -3.07
CA VAL A 100 -6.41 -9.04 -2.56
C VAL A 100 -7.51 -9.97 -2.06
N GLY A 101 -7.97 -9.73 -0.83
CA GLY A 101 -9.18 -10.29 -0.25
C GLY A 101 -10.21 -9.19 -0.01
N ILE A 102 -11.50 -9.53 -0.07
CA ILE A 102 -12.58 -8.60 0.24
C ILE A 102 -13.51 -9.21 1.27
N VAL A 103 -13.72 -8.46 2.35
CA VAL A 103 -14.63 -8.76 3.44
C VAL A 103 -15.72 -7.69 3.44
N GLN A 104 -16.97 -8.10 3.51
CA GLN A 104 -18.10 -7.21 3.68
C GLN A 104 -18.69 -7.40 5.07
N TYR A 105 -19.01 -6.31 5.77
CA TYR A 105 -19.63 -6.37 7.08
C TYR A 105 -20.88 -5.50 7.16
N GLY A 106 -21.76 -5.82 8.10
CA GLY A 106 -22.93 -5.03 8.45
C GLY A 106 -23.35 -5.46 9.84
N GLN A 107 -24.44 -6.21 9.94
CA GLN A 107 -24.76 -6.96 11.17
C GLN A 107 -23.96 -8.27 11.29
N THR A 108 -23.55 -8.83 10.16
CA THR A 108 -22.70 -10.02 10.06
C THR A 108 -21.54 -9.76 9.12
N VAL A 109 -20.49 -10.57 9.20
CA VAL A 109 -19.32 -10.49 8.31
C VAL A 109 -19.35 -11.62 7.28
N VAL A 110 -19.00 -11.31 6.03
CA VAL A 110 -18.94 -12.24 4.91
C VAL A 110 -17.64 -12.01 4.14
N HIS A 111 -16.89 -13.09 3.87
CA HIS A 111 -15.79 -13.05 2.90
C HIS A 111 -16.38 -13.15 1.49
N GLU A 112 -16.25 -12.09 0.70
CA GLU A 112 -16.64 -12.12 -0.71
C GLU A 112 -15.61 -12.93 -1.53
N PHE A 113 -14.32 -12.81 -1.18
CA PHE A 113 -13.25 -13.72 -1.58
C PHE A 113 -11.99 -13.52 -0.74
N TYR A 114 -11.18 -14.58 -0.65
CA TYR A 114 -9.88 -14.64 0.05
C TYR A 114 -8.71 -14.21 -0.83
N LEU A 115 -7.54 -13.93 -0.22
CA LEU A 115 -6.31 -13.47 -0.90
C LEU A 115 -5.85 -14.42 -2.02
N ASN A 116 -6.05 -15.74 -1.84
CA ASN A 116 -5.66 -16.79 -2.79
C ASN A 116 -6.79 -17.23 -3.74
N THR A 117 -7.92 -16.53 -3.78
CA THR A 117 -9.08 -16.95 -4.60
C THR A 117 -8.85 -16.73 -6.10
N TYR A 118 -8.24 -15.59 -6.45
CA TYR A 118 -8.03 -15.16 -7.82
C TYR A 118 -6.54 -14.88 -8.06
N SER A 119 -6.13 -14.97 -9.32
CA SER A 119 -4.71 -14.97 -9.70
C SER A 119 -4.31 -13.84 -10.65
N THR A 120 -5.27 -13.09 -11.18
CA THR A 120 -5.00 -11.92 -12.03
C THR A 120 -5.83 -10.71 -11.62
N THR A 121 -5.34 -9.52 -12.00
CA THR A 121 -6.07 -8.27 -11.80
C THR A 121 -7.45 -8.29 -12.46
N GLU A 122 -7.60 -8.85 -13.66
CA GLU A 122 -8.89 -8.93 -14.35
C GLU A 122 -9.90 -9.80 -13.59
N GLU A 123 -9.48 -10.96 -13.08
CA GLU A 123 -10.35 -11.86 -12.32
C GLU A 123 -10.89 -11.19 -11.04
N VAL A 124 -10.01 -10.49 -10.31
CA VAL A 124 -10.37 -9.76 -9.10
C VAL A 124 -11.31 -8.59 -9.41
N MET A 125 -11.06 -7.84 -10.48
CA MET A 125 -11.93 -6.74 -10.90
C MET A 125 -13.34 -7.24 -11.27
N ASP A 126 -13.43 -8.32 -12.04
CA ASP A 126 -14.70 -8.93 -12.43
C ASP A 126 -15.45 -9.50 -11.21
N ALA A 127 -14.74 -10.04 -10.23
CA ALA A 127 -15.32 -10.50 -8.97
C ALA A 127 -15.84 -9.32 -8.13
N ALA A 128 -15.04 -8.25 -7.98
CA ALA A 128 -15.39 -7.07 -7.21
C ALA A 128 -16.65 -6.36 -7.76
N LEU A 129 -16.80 -6.28 -9.09
CA LEU A 129 -18.00 -5.73 -9.75
C LEU A 129 -19.28 -6.55 -9.50
N ARG A 130 -19.15 -7.82 -9.10
CA ARG A 130 -20.29 -8.71 -8.82
C ARG A 130 -20.72 -8.71 -7.35
N ILE A 131 -19.97 -8.05 -6.47
CA ILE A 131 -20.28 -7.96 -5.04
C ILE A 131 -21.58 -7.16 -4.86
N ARG A 132 -22.54 -7.75 -4.16
CA ARG A 132 -23.80 -7.11 -3.80
C ARG A 132 -23.75 -6.65 -2.34
N GLN A 133 -24.38 -5.53 -2.06
CA GLN A 133 -24.63 -5.07 -0.69
C GLN A 133 -25.40 -6.17 0.07
N ARG A 134 -24.85 -6.62 1.19
CA ARG A 134 -25.48 -7.62 2.07
C ARG A 134 -26.56 -6.98 2.93
N GLY A 135 -26.45 -5.68 3.16
CA GLY A 135 -27.33 -4.94 4.05
C GLY A 135 -27.03 -5.25 5.52
N GLY A 136 -27.81 -4.60 6.38
CA GLY A 136 -27.70 -4.75 7.83
C GLY A 136 -28.25 -3.54 8.54
N THR A 137 -28.96 -3.76 9.65
CA THR A 137 -29.51 -2.67 10.47
C THR A 137 -28.48 -2.06 11.42
N GLN A 138 -27.29 -2.64 11.49
CA GLN A 138 -26.19 -2.24 12.36
C GLN A 138 -24.90 -2.21 11.55
N THR A 139 -23.97 -1.37 11.99
CA THR A 139 -22.63 -1.22 11.44
C THR A 139 -21.65 -1.76 12.48
N MET A 140 -21.26 -3.03 12.35
CA MET A 140 -20.38 -3.72 13.30
C MET A 140 -18.91 -3.66 12.86
N THR A 141 -18.35 -2.45 12.87
CA THR A 141 -17.01 -2.17 12.32
C THR A 141 -15.92 -2.89 13.10
N ALA A 142 -16.02 -2.96 14.43
CA ALA A 142 -15.04 -3.69 15.23
C ALA A 142 -15.04 -5.18 14.87
N LEU A 143 -16.23 -5.78 14.73
CA LEU A 143 -16.37 -7.17 14.29
C LEU A 143 -15.82 -7.38 12.87
N GLY A 144 -16.06 -6.46 11.94
CA GLY A 144 -15.55 -6.53 10.57
C GLY A 144 -14.02 -6.54 10.53
N ILE A 145 -13.38 -5.63 11.26
CA ILE A 145 -11.91 -5.54 11.37
C ILE A 145 -11.34 -6.80 12.04
N ASP A 146 -11.94 -7.24 13.15
CA ASP A 146 -11.44 -8.39 13.91
C ASP A 146 -11.54 -9.68 13.10
N THR A 147 -12.64 -9.88 12.37
CA THR A 147 -12.83 -11.03 11.47
C THR A 147 -11.83 -11.00 10.31
N ALA A 148 -11.57 -9.83 9.73
CA ALA A 148 -10.54 -9.69 8.70
C ALA A 148 -9.14 -10.02 9.23
N ARG A 149 -8.81 -9.58 10.45
CA ARG A 149 -7.56 -9.94 11.15
C ARG A 149 -7.45 -11.45 11.37
N GLU A 150 -8.45 -12.05 12.02
CA GLU A 150 -8.39 -13.46 12.45
C GLU A 150 -8.57 -14.47 11.32
N GLU A 151 -9.32 -14.11 10.28
CA GLU A 151 -9.67 -15.06 9.22
C GLU A 151 -9.00 -14.71 7.89
N ALA A 152 -9.09 -13.47 7.42
CA ALA A 152 -8.60 -13.12 6.08
C ALA A 152 -7.06 -13.12 6.00
N PHE A 153 -6.37 -12.68 7.06
CA PHE A 153 -4.90 -12.65 7.13
C PHE A 153 -4.28 -13.97 7.64
N THR A 154 -4.83 -15.12 7.23
CA THR A 154 -4.33 -16.45 7.57
C THR A 154 -3.70 -17.15 6.37
N GLU A 155 -2.72 -18.01 6.61
CA GLU A 155 -2.10 -18.85 5.55
C GLU A 155 -3.13 -19.72 4.82
N ALA A 156 -4.17 -20.18 5.53
CA ALA A 156 -5.26 -20.95 4.95
C ALA A 156 -6.02 -20.16 3.86
N HIS A 157 -6.12 -18.85 4.02
CA HIS A 157 -6.79 -17.93 3.09
C HIS A 157 -5.82 -17.14 2.21
N GLY A 158 -4.55 -17.54 2.18
CA GLY A 158 -3.55 -17.03 1.24
C GLY A 158 -2.54 -16.03 1.80
N ALA A 159 -2.65 -15.61 3.06
CA ALA A 159 -1.68 -14.68 3.63
C ALA A 159 -0.28 -15.30 3.69
N ARG A 160 0.73 -14.51 3.32
CA ARG A 160 2.12 -14.96 3.13
C ARG A 160 2.98 -14.49 4.31
N ARG A 161 3.84 -15.37 4.82
CA ARG A 161 4.80 -15.01 5.88
C ARG A 161 5.79 -13.98 5.38
N GLY A 162 6.01 -12.92 6.16
CA GLY A 162 6.98 -11.86 5.85
C GLY A 162 6.52 -10.85 4.79
N VAL A 163 5.31 -11.03 4.25
CA VAL A 163 4.64 -10.07 3.38
C VAL A 163 3.88 -9.05 4.22
N GLN A 164 3.91 -7.78 3.82
CA GLN A 164 3.22 -6.71 4.52
C GLN A 164 1.70 -6.88 4.39
N LYS A 165 1.01 -6.89 5.53
CA LYS A 165 -0.45 -6.93 5.62
C LYS A 165 -1.00 -5.51 5.57
N VAL A 166 -1.95 -5.25 4.67
CA VAL A 166 -2.60 -3.96 4.52
C VAL A 166 -4.11 -4.13 4.58
N MET A 167 -4.76 -3.47 5.52
CA MET A 167 -6.22 -3.44 5.63
C MET A 167 -6.74 -2.08 5.15
N VAL A 168 -7.73 -2.08 4.26
CA VAL A 168 -8.42 -0.87 3.80
C VAL A 168 -9.85 -0.93 4.29
N ILE A 169 -10.22 -0.07 5.23
CA ILE A 169 -11.54 0.00 5.84
C ILE A 169 -12.34 1.12 5.19
N VAL A 170 -13.54 0.81 4.71
CA VAL A 170 -14.49 1.79 4.12
C VAL A 170 -15.78 1.77 4.92
N THR A 171 -16.25 2.92 5.41
CA THR A 171 -17.50 3.03 6.17
C THR A 171 -18.11 4.43 6.07
N ASP A 172 -19.43 4.53 6.26
CA ASP A 172 -20.20 5.77 6.24
C ASP A 172 -20.89 6.12 7.57
N GLY A 173 -20.61 5.37 8.64
CA GLY A 173 -21.33 5.49 9.91
C GLY A 173 -20.51 5.12 11.14
N GLU A 174 -20.89 5.69 12.28
CA GLU A 174 -20.38 5.28 13.59
C GLU A 174 -20.71 3.80 13.86
N SER A 175 -19.73 3.07 14.39
CA SER A 175 -19.88 1.66 14.70
C SER A 175 -20.76 1.45 15.92
N HIS A 176 -21.64 0.46 15.85
CA HIS A 176 -22.50 0.07 16.97
C HIS A 176 -21.74 -0.74 18.03
N ASP A 177 -20.55 -1.20 17.70
CA ASP A 177 -19.63 -1.95 18.55
C ASP A 177 -18.34 -1.19 18.89
N ASN A 178 -18.39 0.16 18.90
CA ASN A 178 -17.22 1.00 19.15
C ASN A 178 -16.49 0.70 20.46
N TYR A 179 -17.18 0.16 21.46
CA TYR A 179 -16.60 -0.20 22.76
C TYR A 179 -15.54 -1.30 22.64
N ARG A 180 -15.49 -2.02 21.51
CA ARG A 180 -14.47 -3.04 21.19
C ARG A 180 -13.36 -2.52 20.28
N LEU A 181 -13.55 -1.38 19.61
CA LEU A 181 -12.63 -0.90 18.58
C LEU A 181 -11.19 -0.81 19.09
N GLN A 182 -10.98 -0.21 20.27
CA GLN A 182 -9.63 -0.06 20.84
C GLN A 182 -8.90 -1.40 20.97
N GLU A 183 -9.55 -2.41 21.55
CA GLU A 183 -8.97 -3.75 21.71
C GLU A 183 -8.62 -4.40 20.37
N VAL A 184 -9.51 -4.27 19.38
CA VAL A 184 -9.31 -4.83 18.04
C VAL A 184 -8.16 -4.13 17.32
N ILE A 185 -8.05 -2.81 17.44
CA ILE A 185 -6.97 -2.02 16.83
C ILE A 185 -5.63 -2.36 17.47
N ASP A 186 -5.56 -2.53 18.80
CA ASP A 186 -4.33 -2.94 19.49
C ASP A 186 -3.85 -4.31 18.99
N LYS A 187 -4.77 -5.27 18.79
CA LYS A 187 -4.42 -6.58 18.19
C LYS A 187 -3.94 -6.46 16.74
N CYS A 188 -4.53 -5.56 15.94
CA CYS A 188 -4.05 -5.31 14.58
C CYS A 188 -2.64 -4.71 14.56
N GLU A 189 -2.30 -3.85 15.53
CA GLU A 189 -0.95 -3.30 15.70
C GLU A 189 0.05 -4.40 16.10
N ASP A 190 -0.30 -5.26 17.06
CA ASP A 190 0.54 -6.41 17.47
C ASP A 190 0.84 -7.36 16.30
N GLU A 191 -0.11 -7.49 15.37
CA GLU A 191 0.03 -8.29 14.15
C GLU A 191 0.63 -7.54 12.95
N ASN A 192 1.09 -6.30 13.15
CA ASN A 192 1.74 -5.47 12.12
C ASN A 192 0.87 -5.23 10.87
N ILE A 193 -0.44 -5.06 11.07
CA ILE A 193 -1.40 -4.77 10.00
C ILE A 193 -1.46 -3.25 9.79
N GLN A 194 -1.02 -2.80 8.62
CA GLN A 194 -1.13 -1.40 8.22
C GLN A 194 -2.59 -1.10 7.85
N ARG A 195 -3.21 -0.08 8.43
CA ARG A 195 -4.65 0.19 8.26
C ARG A 195 -4.88 1.55 7.61
N PHE A 196 -5.51 1.55 6.44
CA PHE A 196 -6.08 2.74 5.81
C PHE A 196 -7.57 2.80 6.13
N ALA A 197 -8.04 3.95 6.60
CA ALA A 197 -9.44 4.14 6.97
C ALA A 197 -10.08 5.26 6.14
N ILE A 198 -11.22 4.96 5.52
CA ILE A 198 -11.95 5.85 4.63
C ILE A 198 -13.32 6.12 5.24
N ALA A 199 -13.56 7.39 5.62
CA ALA A 199 -14.83 7.87 6.13
C ALA A 199 -15.66 8.53 5.02
N ILE A 200 -16.85 7.99 4.77
CA ILE A 200 -17.82 8.57 3.83
C ILE A 200 -18.80 9.45 4.60
N LEU A 201 -18.82 10.75 4.32
CA LEU A 201 -19.65 11.72 5.04
C LEU A 201 -21.04 11.93 4.41
N GLY A 202 -21.42 11.10 3.43
CA GLY A 202 -22.62 11.28 2.62
C GLY A 202 -23.92 11.17 3.43
N SER A 203 -24.02 10.18 4.32
CA SER A 203 -25.15 9.98 5.23
C SER A 203 -25.34 11.20 6.17
N TYR A 204 -24.26 11.68 6.78
CA TYR A 204 -24.27 12.82 7.69
C TYR A 204 -24.57 14.15 7.00
N SER A 205 -23.99 14.38 5.82
CA SER A 205 -24.20 15.61 5.04
C SER A 205 -25.64 15.72 4.57
N ARG A 206 -26.26 14.61 4.12
CA ARG A 206 -27.68 14.55 3.75
C ARG A 206 -28.60 14.78 4.96
N GLY A 207 -28.19 14.35 6.15
CA GLY A 207 -28.94 14.50 7.40
C GLY A 207 -28.72 15.80 8.17
N ASN A 208 -27.81 16.68 7.73
CA ASN A 208 -27.32 17.83 8.52
C ASN A 208 -26.84 17.43 9.93
N LEU A 209 -26.14 16.30 10.03
CA LEU A 209 -25.63 15.75 11.29
C LEU A 209 -24.17 16.18 11.51
N SER A 210 -23.73 16.21 12.78
CA SER A 210 -22.32 16.44 13.11
C SER A 210 -21.48 15.23 12.73
N THR A 211 -20.38 15.46 12.04
CA THR A 211 -19.43 14.44 11.59
C THR A 211 -18.25 14.25 12.55
N GLU A 212 -18.13 15.07 13.60
CA GLU A 212 -16.93 15.13 14.45
C GLU A 212 -16.62 13.79 15.12
N LYS A 213 -17.61 13.19 15.78
CA LYS A 213 -17.46 11.89 16.48
C LYS A 213 -17.13 10.76 15.51
N PHE A 214 -17.85 10.71 14.39
CA PHE A 214 -17.59 9.72 13.33
C PHE A 214 -16.16 9.83 12.81
N VAL A 215 -15.73 11.04 12.44
CA VAL A 215 -14.36 11.26 11.93
C VAL A 215 -13.30 10.91 12.97
N GLU A 216 -13.55 11.19 14.25
CA GLU A 216 -12.63 10.83 15.33
C GLU A 216 -12.54 9.31 15.52
N GLU A 217 -13.66 8.59 15.45
CA GLU A 217 -13.68 7.12 15.46
C GLU A 217 -12.87 6.55 14.29
N ILE A 218 -13.11 7.00 13.06
CA ILE A 218 -12.40 6.44 11.88
C ILE A 218 -10.92 6.81 11.88
N LYS A 219 -10.55 7.98 12.42
CA LYS A 219 -9.14 8.34 12.64
C LYS A 219 -8.45 7.39 13.62
N SER A 220 -9.16 6.88 14.64
CA SER A 220 -8.59 5.92 15.60
C SER A 220 -8.33 4.54 14.98
N ILE A 221 -9.04 4.21 13.89
CA ILE A 221 -8.85 2.96 13.15
C ILE A 221 -7.59 3.01 12.28
N ALA A 222 -7.29 4.17 11.68
CA ALA A 222 -6.16 4.35 10.78
C ALA A 222 -4.80 4.22 11.50
N SER A 223 -3.81 3.65 10.82
CA SER A 223 -2.43 3.60 11.32
C SER A 223 -1.80 4.99 11.41
N LYS A 224 -0.75 5.11 12.24
CA LYS A 224 0.04 6.35 12.33
C LYS A 224 1.08 6.41 11.20
N PRO A 225 1.40 7.60 10.66
CA PRO A 225 0.75 8.88 10.91
C PRO A 225 -0.67 8.95 10.30
N THR A 226 -1.64 9.41 11.09
CA THR A 226 -3.07 9.36 10.73
C THR A 226 -3.37 10.18 9.48
N GLU A 227 -2.72 11.32 9.28
CA GLU A 227 -2.89 12.18 8.10
C GLU A 227 -2.54 11.48 6.76
N LYS A 228 -1.77 10.38 6.83
CA LYS A 228 -1.42 9.56 5.65
C LYS A 228 -2.29 8.31 5.50
N HIS A 229 -2.95 7.86 6.56
CA HIS A 229 -3.75 6.63 6.51
C HIS A 229 -5.26 6.88 6.58
N PHE A 230 -5.67 8.08 6.98
CA PHE A 230 -7.06 8.49 7.02
C PHE A 230 -7.41 9.30 5.77
N PHE A 231 -8.58 8.99 5.19
CA PHE A 231 -9.20 9.75 4.12
C PHE A 231 -10.66 10.01 4.47
N ASN A 232 -11.14 11.20 4.14
CA ASN A 232 -12.56 11.50 4.17
C ASN A 232 -13.05 11.83 2.76
N VAL A 233 -14.29 11.47 2.48
CA VAL A 233 -14.98 11.82 1.24
C VAL A 233 -16.33 12.41 1.56
N SER A 234 -16.79 13.35 0.74
CA SER A 234 -18.07 14.05 0.94
C SER A 234 -19.27 13.10 0.85
N ASP A 235 -19.22 12.17 -0.08
CA ASP A 235 -20.25 11.16 -0.36
C ASP A 235 -19.64 9.93 -1.04
N GLU A 236 -20.48 8.93 -1.29
CA GLU A 236 -20.09 7.67 -1.90
C GLU A 236 -19.56 7.88 -3.33
N LEU A 237 -20.11 8.84 -4.09
CA LEU A 237 -19.67 9.13 -5.46
C LEU A 237 -18.26 9.72 -5.49
N ALA A 238 -17.86 10.45 -4.45
CA ALA A 238 -16.53 11.02 -4.31
C ALA A 238 -15.44 9.99 -3.97
N LEU A 239 -15.77 8.73 -3.68
CA LEU A 239 -14.77 7.68 -3.41
C LEU A 239 -13.75 7.52 -4.54
N VAL A 240 -14.16 7.67 -5.80
CA VAL A 240 -13.24 7.55 -6.94
C VAL A 240 -12.18 8.64 -6.97
N THR A 241 -12.41 9.78 -6.30
CA THR A 241 -11.48 10.92 -6.27
C THR A 241 -10.24 10.66 -5.41
N ILE A 242 -10.35 9.77 -4.42
CA ILE A 242 -9.23 9.43 -3.52
C ILE A 242 -8.40 8.25 -4.01
N VAL A 243 -8.82 7.57 -5.09
CA VAL A 243 -8.19 6.33 -5.58
C VAL A 243 -6.72 6.54 -5.94
N GLU A 244 -6.39 7.66 -6.59
CA GLU A 244 -5.02 7.97 -6.98
C GLU A 244 -4.14 8.15 -5.74
N ALA A 245 -4.56 9.02 -4.82
CA ALA A 245 -3.84 9.29 -3.58
C ALA A 245 -3.73 8.06 -2.66
N LEU A 246 -4.79 7.26 -2.55
CA LEU A 246 -4.77 6.01 -1.78
C LEU A 246 -3.83 4.99 -2.41
N GLY A 247 -3.92 4.81 -3.74
CA GLY A 247 -3.06 3.92 -4.49
C GLY A 247 -1.59 4.28 -4.30
N GLU A 248 -1.22 5.55 -4.48
CA GLU A 248 0.16 6.02 -4.27
C GLU A 248 0.68 5.71 -2.86
N ARG A 249 -0.15 5.90 -1.82
CA ARG A 249 0.25 5.61 -0.43
C ARG A 249 0.37 4.12 -0.14
N ILE A 250 -0.49 3.29 -0.74
CA ILE A 250 -0.37 1.82 -0.64
C ILE A 250 0.88 1.35 -1.39
N PHE A 251 1.13 1.84 -2.60
CA PHE A 251 2.30 1.44 -3.40
C PHE A 251 3.62 1.92 -2.80
N ALA A 252 3.62 3.01 -2.03
CA ALA A 252 4.79 3.39 -1.24
C ALA A 252 5.19 2.31 -0.22
N LEU A 253 4.25 1.50 0.29
CA LEU A 253 4.56 0.36 1.18
C LEU A 253 5.24 -0.81 0.44
N GLU A 254 5.09 -0.93 -0.87
CA GLU A 254 5.81 -1.93 -1.67
C GLU A 254 7.32 -1.63 -1.73
N ALA A 255 7.70 -0.39 -1.41
CA ALA A 255 9.04 0.12 -1.62
C ALA A 255 9.85 0.29 -0.33
N THR A 256 9.21 0.43 0.83
CA THR A 256 9.91 0.63 2.09
C THR A 256 9.87 -0.64 2.94
N THR A 257 11.02 -1.03 3.50
CA THR A 257 11.07 -2.10 4.51
C THR A 257 10.40 -1.71 5.83
N ASP A 258 10.26 -0.40 6.06
CA ASP A 258 9.68 0.16 7.27
C ASP A 258 8.18 0.46 7.12
N GLN A 259 7.43 0.13 8.17
CA GLN A 259 5.99 0.32 8.35
C GLN A 259 5.52 1.80 8.29
N GLN A 260 6.46 2.72 8.08
CA GLN A 260 6.16 4.13 7.87
C GLN A 260 6.15 4.39 6.36
N ALA A 261 4.97 4.21 5.77
CA ALA A 261 4.60 4.32 4.34
C ALA A 261 4.96 5.65 3.59
N ALA A 262 6.00 6.38 3.98
CA ALA A 262 5.78 7.83 4.11
C ALA A 262 6.95 8.77 3.84
N SER A 263 8.17 8.31 3.60
CA SER A 263 9.26 9.14 3.11
C SER A 263 10.11 8.35 2.14
N PHE A 264 10.46 8.95 1.00
CA PHE A 264 11.55 8.45 0.17
C PHE A 264 12.79 8.34 1.06
N GLU A 265 13.26 7.12 1.28
CA GLU A 265 14.54 6.85 1.91
C GLU A 265 15.63 6.83 0.83
N MET A 266 15.74 5.73 0.10
CA MET A 266 16.81 5.50 -0.88
C MET A 266 16.29 5.34 -2.31
N GLU A 267 14.97 5.32 -2.51
CA GLU A 267 14.28 5.14 -3.79
C GLU A 267 14.65 6.21 -4.82
N MET A 268 15.02 7.40 -4.32
CA MET A 268 15.46 8.57 -5.10
C MET A 268 16.88 9.00 -4.72
N SER A 269 17.69 8.10 -4.14
CA SER A 269 19.02 8.43 -3.59
C SER A 269 20.05 8.88 -4.62
N GLN A 270 19.89 8.46 -5.89
CA GLN A 270 20.85 8.76 -6.96
C GLN A 270 22.33 8.45 -6.61
N ALA A 271 22.55 7.42 -5.77
CA ALA A 271 23.86 7.13 -5.21
C ALA A 271 24.95 6.94 -6.29
N GLY A 272 26.08 7.62 -6.13
CA GLY A 272 27.09 7.76 -7.16
C GLY A 272 26.95 9.06 -7.98
N PHE A 273 26.15 10.02 -7.51
CA PHE A 273 26.17 11.39 -8.03
C PHE A 273 27.52 12.06 -7.75
N SER A 274 28.18 11.65 -6.66
CA SER A 274 29.59 11.92 -6.41
C SER A 274 30.29 10.65 -5.93
N ALA A 275 31.59 10.55 -6.16
CA ALA A 275 32.38 9.41 -5.72
C ALA A 275 33.77 9.86 -5.28
N HIS A 276 34.33 9.22 -4.26
CA HIS A 276 35.71 9.44 -3.83
C HIS A 276 36.33 8.12 -3.34
N TYR A 277 37.54 7.80 -3.83
CA TYR A 277 38.35 6.70 -3.29
C TYR A 277 39.25 7.16 -2.14
N SER A 278 39.21 6.47 -1.01
CA SER A 278 40.18 6.62 0.08
C SER A 278 40.85 5.27 0.33
N GLN A 279 42.08 5.11 -0.19
CA GLN A 279 42.93 3.91 -0.13
C GLN A 279 42.22 2.58 -0.46
N ASP A 280 41.47 2.04 0.49
CA ASP A 280 40.79 0.74 0.41
C ASP A 280 39.27 0.84 0.28
N TRP A 281 38.69 2.02 0.40
CA TRP A 281 37.24 2.24 0.42
C TRP A 281 36.82 3.24 -0.65
N VAL A 282 35.60 3.06 -1.17
CA VAL A 282 34.95 4.04 -2.02
C VAL A 282 33.76 4.61 -1.26
N MET A 283 33.64 5.92 -1.24
CA MET A 283 32.44 6.61 -0.78
C MET A 283 31.65 7.08 -1.99
N LEU A 284 30.35 6.81 -1.96
CA LEU A 284 29.38 7.26 -2.95
C LEU A 284 28.42 8.20 -2.25
N GLY A 285 28.28 9.40 -2.81
CA GLY A 285 27.24 10.35 -2.43
C GLY A 285 25.97 10.08 -3.20
#